data_AF-A0A7G1IAC3-F1
#
_entry.id   AF-A0A7G1IAC3-F1
#
_cell.length_a   1.000
_cell.length_b   1.000
_cell.length_c   1.000
_cell.angle_alpha   90.00
_cell.angle_beta   90.00
_cell.angle_gamma   90.00
#
_symmetry.space_group_name_H-M   'P 1'
#
loop_
_entity.id
_entity.type
_entity.pdbx_description
1 polymer ?
#
loop_
_entity_poly.entity_id
_entity_poly.type
_entity_poly.pdbx_seq_one_letter_code
_entity_poly.pdbx_strand_id
1 'polypeptide(L)'
;MEMVRHTLQTLGPKVLASRMVRDYVEHYYAPAAHSWRKTIGVADDGTEFGGARELAAYRRRAAAAWPQIEITDVDSAGLPDTPLLGSKLTLTAIVQLAGLQPDEVTVQAVLGRVDTGDVLLDPTTVDMAHTGTDGVSHIFSTTTPLPLAGSVGYTVRVLPRHPMLADGNELGLVTLAGADQPAADSRCSAARTCVALVVCQNGGSEARR
;
A
#
# COMPACT_ATOMS: atom_id res chain seq x y z
N MET A 1 3.44 5.37 45.40
CA MET A 1 3.65 3.95 45.02
C MET A 1 2.71 3.46 43.92
N GLU A 2 1.66 4.20 43.57
CA GLU A 2 0.69 3.81 42.53
C GLU A 2 1.29 3.76 41.12
N MET A 3 2.11 4.76 40.75
CA MET A 3 2.82 4.82 39.47
C MET A 3 3.75 3.60 39.25
N VAL A 4 4.52 3.19 40.26
CA VAL A 4 5.44 2.04 40.15
C VAL A 4 4.68 0.73 40.00
N ARG A 5 3.57 0.54 40.75
CA ARG A 5 2.71 -0.64 40.63
C ARG A 5 2.03 -0.71 39.26
N HIS A 6 1.51 0.43 38.78
CA HIS A 6 0.91 0.54 37.45
C HIS A 6 1.92 0.21 36.35
N THR A 7 3.14 0.75 36.43
CA THR A 7 4.24 0.43 35.50
C THR A 7 4.59 -1.06 35.53
N LEU A 8 4.76 -1.68 36.70
CA LEU A 8 5.08 -3.11 36.79
C LEU A 8 3.95 -4.00 36.25
N GLN A 9 2.69 -3.60 36.42
CA GLN A 9 1.52 -4.33 35.88
C GLN A 9 1.37 -4.16 34.36
N THR A 10 1.64 -2.97 33.82
CA THR A 10 1.40 -2.63 32.40
C THR A 10 2.60 -2.91 31.49
N LEU A 11 3.82 -2.63 31.97
CA LEU A 11 5.06 -2.84 31.23
C LEU A 11 5.74 -4.16 31.57
N GLY A 12 5.56 -4.69 32.79
CA GLY A 12 6.14 -5.97 33.21
C GLY A 12 5.93 -7.10 32.19
N PRO A 13 4.69 -7.38 31.74
CA PRO A 13 4.41 -8.38 30.71
C PRO A 13 5.03 -8.06 29.35
N LYS A 14 5.28 -6.79 29.04
CA LYS A 14 5.86 -6.32 27.78
C LYS A 14 7.39 -6.42 27.75
N VAL A 15 8.07 -6.47 28.90
CA VAL A 15 9.54 -6.48 29.00
C VAL A 15 10.12 -7.83 29.44
N LEU A 16 9.30 -8.88 29.49
CA LEU A 16 9.78 -10.23 29.78
C LEU A 16 10.68 -10.74 28.66
N ALA A 17 11.86 -11.24 29.01
CA ALA A 17 12.78 -11.86 28.05
C ALA A 17 12.12 -13.03 27.29
N SER A 18 11.24 -13.79 27.94
CA SER A 18 10.47 -14.87 27.29
C SER A 18 9.53 -14.35 26.21
N ARG A 19 8.87 -13.20 26.43
CA ARG A 19 8.08 -12.52 25.41
C ARG A 19 8.98 -12.07 24.26
N MET A 20 10.10 -11.40 24.55
CA MET A 20 11.03 -10.95 23.52
C MET A 20 11.52 -12.10 22.64
N VAL A 21 11.95 -13.21 23.23
CA VAL A 21 12.40 -14.40 22.48
C VAL A 21 11.27 -14.98 21.64
N ARG A 22 10.07 -15.13 22.21
CA ARG A 22 8.90 -15.60 21.47
C ARG A 22 8.57 -14.69 20.29
N ASP A 23 8.46 -13.38 20.52
CA ASP A 23 8.14 -12.40 19.49
C ASP A 23 9.19 -12.47 18.36
N TYR A 24 10.48 -12.66 18.67
CA TYR A 24 11.53 -12.86 17.67
C TYR A 24 11.36 -14.15 16.87
N VAL A 25 11.10 -15.26 17.56
CA VAL A 25 10.91 -16.57 16.92
C VAL A 25 9.69 -16.55 16.00
N GLU A 26 8.57 -16.00 16.46
CA GLU A 26 7.29 -16.00 15.74
C GLU A 26 7.28 -15.00 14.57
N HIS A 27 7.80 -13.79 14.75
CA HIS A 27 7.71 -12.74 13.73
C HIS A 27 8.91 -12.70 12.77
N TYR A 28 10.06 -13.25 13.14
CA TYR A 28 11.27 -13.18 12.32
C TYR A 28 11.82 -14.54 11.95
N TYR A 29 12.17 -15.40 12.93
CA TYR A 29 12.88 -16.65 12.61
C TYR A 29 12.01 -17.71 11.94
N ALA A 30 10.77 -17.93 12.39
CA ALA A 30 9.88 -18.90 11.77
C ALA A 30 9.49 -18.50 10.33
N PRO A 31 9.11 -17.25 10.04
CA PRO A 31 8.90 -16.79 8.66
C PRO A 31 10.15 -16.90 7.78
N ALA A 32 11.32 -16.53 8.30
CA ALA A 32 12.59 -16.65 7.56
C ALA A 32 12.91 -18.12 7.24
N ALA A 33 12.73 -19.04 8.19
CA ALA A 33 12.92 -20.47 7.96
C ALA A 33 11.94 -21.03 6.91
N HIS A 34 10.68 -20.56 6.90
CA HIS A 34 9.70 -20.94 5.89
C HIS A 34 10.09 -20.44 4.50
N SER A 35 10.49 -19.17 4.39
CA SER A 35 10.98 -18.59 3.14
C SER A 35 12.22 -19.33 2.61
N TRP A 36 13.16 -19.66 3.49
CA TRP A 36 14.33 -20.47 3.14
C TRP A 36 13.94 -21.84 2.58
N ARG A 37 13.05 -22.58 3.27
CA ARG A 37 12.58 -23.90 2.79
C ARG A 37 11.91 -23.82 1.42
N LYS A 38 11.10 -22.79 1.16
CA LYS A 38 10.51 -22.56 -0.16
C LYS A 38 11.58 -22.30 -1.24
N THR A 39 12.64 -21.60 -0.87
CA THR A 39 13.72 -21.20 -1.80
C THR A 39 14.61 -22.40 -2.17
N ILE A 40 14.97 -23.25 -1.20
CA ILE A 40 15.82 -24.43 -1.42
C ILE A 40 15.03 -25.69 -1.80
N GLY A 41 13.71 -25.63 -1.80
CA GLY A 41 12.84 -26.75 -2.13
C GLY A 41 13.02 -27.23 -3.57
N VAL A 42 12.65 -28.48 -3.80
CA VAL A 42 12.49 -29.04 -5.14
C VAL A 42 11.11 -28.61 -5.65
N ALA A 43 11.05 -28.03 -6.85
CA ALA A 43 9.79 -27.66 -7.47
C ALA A 43 8.99 -28.89 -7.91
N ASP A 44 7.72 -28.70 -8.26
CA ASP A 44 6.80 -29.77 -8.66
C ASP A 44 7.31 -30.57 -9.89
N ASP A 45 8.14 -29.96 -10.73
CA ASP A 45 8.77 -30.56 -11.90
C ASP A 45 10.10 -31.28 -11.61
N GLY A 46 10.51 -31.36 -10.34
CA GLY A 46 11.77 -31.99 -9.91
C GLY A 46 12.99 -31.08 -9.99
N THR A 47 12.86 -29.80 -10.35
CA THR A 47 14.00 -28.88 -10.41
C THR A 47 14.43 -28.41 -9.02
N GLU A 48 15.73 -28.50 -8.74
CA GLU A 48 16.33 -27.95 -7.53
C GLU A 48 16.35 -26.41 -7.57
N PHE A 49 16.06 -25.79 -6.42
CA PHE A 49 16.05 -24.33 -6.25
C PHE A 49 15.05 -23.62 -7.17
N GLY A 50 13.95 -24.27 -7.54
CA GLY A 50 12.95 -23.70 -8.47
C GLY A 50 12.43 -22.35 -8.01
N GLY A 51 12.00 -22.24 -6.74
CA GLY A 51 11.55 -20.97 -6.17
C GLY A 51 12.62 -19.88 -6.16
N ALA A 52 13.88 -20.23 -5.85
CA ALA A 52 14.98 -19.28 -5.92
C ALA A 52 15.21 -18.73 -7.34
N ARG A 53 15.14 -19.62 -8.34
CA ARG A 53 15.32 -19.26 -9.75
C ARG A 53 14.19 -18.38 -10.25
N GLU A 54 12.94 -18.72 -9.90
CA GLU A 54 11.75 -17.94 -10.22
C GLU A 54 11.84 -16.53 -9.62
N LEU A 55 12.09 -16.42 -8.31
CA LEU A 55 12.25 -15.13 -7.63
C LEU A 55 13.39 -14.31 -8.24
N ALA A 56 14.54 -14.93 -8.54
CA ALA A 56 15.66 -14.24 -9.15
C ALA A 56 15.34 -13.74 -10.57
N ALA A 57 14.59 -14.53 -11.36
CA ALA A 57 14.13 -14.12 -12.68
C ALA A 57 13.13 -12.96 -12.57
N TYR A 58 12.17 -13.04 -11.67
CA TYR A 58 11.22 -11.98 -11.36
C TYR A 58 11.93 -10.67 -10.98
N ARG A 59 12.86 -10.71 -10.02
CA ARG A 59 13.61 -9.51 -9.57
C ARG A 59 14.33 -8.81 -10.71
N ARG A 60 14.93 -9.57 -11.65
CA ARG A 60 15.58 -9.00 -12.84
C ARG A 60 14.58 -8.35 -13.79
N ARG A 61 13.45 -9.02 -14.06
CA ARG A 61 12.39 -8.47 -14.92
C ARG A 61 11.78 -7.20 -14.31
N ALA A 62 11.42 -7.25 -13.03
CA ALA A 62 10.85 -6.12 -12.30
C ALA A 62 11.81 -4.92 -12.33
N ALA A 63 13.09 -5.11 -12.01
CA ALA A 63 14.08 -4.02 -12.04
C ALA A 63 14.26 -3.39 -13.44
N ALA A 64 14.14 -4.19 -14.52
CA ALA A 64 14.25 -3.70 -15.89
C ALA A 64 12.98 -2.96 -16.36
N ALA A 65 11.80 -3.46 -15.97
CA ALA A 65 10.52 -2.90 -16.37
C ALA A 65 10.14 -1.64 -15.56
N TRP A 66 10.54 -1.55 -14.28
CA TRP A 66 10.05 -0.54 -13.36
C TRP A 66 10.16 0.92 -13.83
N PRO A 67 11.27 1.36 -14.46
CA PRO A 67 11.38 2.73 -14.97
C PRO A 67 10.35 3.08 -16.07
N GLN A 68 9.71 2.09 -16.67
CA GLN A 68 8.70 2.25 -17.72
C GLN A 68 7.27 2.04 -17.19
N ILE A 69 7.10 1.68 -15.91
CA ILE A 69 5.78 1.55 -15.30
C ILE A 69 5.24 2.94 -15.04
N GLU A 70 4.04 3.21 -15.55
CA GLU A 70 3.40 4.51 -15.46
C GLU A 70 1.93 4.35 -15.08
N ILE A 71 1.46 5.20 -14.16
CA ILE A 71 0.04 5.37 -13.90
C ILE A 71 -0.42 6.55 -14.76
N THR A 72 -1.12 6.25 -15.85
CA THR A 72 -1.48 7.25 -16.85
C THR A 72 -2.68 8.09 -16.45
N ASP A 73 -3.62 7.49 -15.71
CA ASP A 73 -4.83 8.17 -15.29
C ASP A 73 -5.35 7.61 -13.96
N VAL A 74 -5.96 8.49 -13.18
CA VAL A 74 -6.62 8.15 -11.91
C VAL A 74 -7.93 8.91 -11.85
N ASP A 75 -9.03 8.18 -11.92
CA ASP A 75 -10.38 8.71 -11.83
C ASP A 75 -11.03 8.37 -10.48
N SER A 76 -11.92 9.26 -10.02
CA SER A 76 -12.70 9.11 -8.81
C SER A 76 -14.19 9.27 -9.10
N ALA A 77 -14.98 8.29 -8.68
CA ALA A 77 -16.43 8.27 -8.89
C ALA A 77 -17.18 7.83 -7.62
N GLY A 78 -18.51 7.93 -7.66
CA GLY A 78 -19.41 7.41 -6.62
C GLY A 78 -19.67 8.35 -5.44
N LEU A 79 -19.02 9.51 -5.41
CA LEU A 79 -19.29 10.53 -4.39
C LEU A 79 -20.49 11.42 -4.77
N PRO A 80 -21.37 11.75 -3.80
CA PRO A 80 -22.40 12.76 -3.99
C PRO A 80 -21.79 14.17 -4.08
N ASP A 81 -22.56 15.14 -4.59
CA ASP A 81 -22.16 16.55 -4.71
C ASP A 81 -21.59 17.15 -3.41
N THR A 82 -22.09 16.66 -2.26
CA THR A 82 -21.53 16.94 -0.94
C THR A 82 -21.10 15.63 -0.28
N PRO A 83 -19.82 15.26 -0.38
CA PRO A 83 -19.27 14.04 0.19
C PRO A 83 -19.44 14.01 1.71
N LEU A 84 -20.03 12.94 2.24
CA LEU A 84 -20.19 12.73 3.68
C LEU A 84 -19.23 11.65 4.18
N LEU A 85 -18.89 11.69 5.47
CA LEU A 85 -18.15 10.61 6.13
C LEU A 85 -18.81 9.25 5.87
N GLY A 86 -18.02 8.26 5.43
CA GLY A 86 -18.50 6.94 5.07
C GLY A 86 -19.16 6.83 3.68
N SER A 87 -19.25 7.93 2.93
CA SER A 87 -19.62 7.88 1.50
C SER A 87 -18.63 7.00 0.75
N LYS A 88 -19.13 6.23 -0.22
CA LYS A 88 -18.30 5.30 -1.00
C LYS A 88 -17.57 6.07 -2.10
N LEU A 89 -16.25 6.05 -2.03
CA LEU A 89 -15.37 6.55 -3.07
C LEU A 89 -14.88 5.34 -3.89
N THR A 90 -15.18 5.35 -5.18
CA THR A 90 -14.60 4.41 -6.15
C THR A 90 -13.42 5.08 -6.82
N LEU A 91 -12.25 4.47 -6.72
CA LEU A 91 -11.04 4.91 -7.40
C LEU A 91 -10.72 3.91 -8.51
N THR A 92 -10.43 4.43 -9.70
CA THR A 92 -10.03 3.65 -10.85
C THR A 92 -8.73 4.20 -11.40
N ALA A 93 -7.72 3.34 -11.57
CA ALA A 93 -6.42 3.70 -12.09
C ALA A 93 -6.12 2.93 -13.38
N ILE A 94 -5.57 3.65 -14.36
CA ILE A 94 -5.07 3.07 -15.61
C ILE A 94 -3.54 3.02 -15.51
N VAL A 95 -2.97 1.82 -15.64
CA VAL A 95 -1.56 1.54 -15.37
C VAL A 95 -0.93 0.79 -16.53
N GLN A 96 0.19 1.29 -17.06
CA GLN A 96 1.05 0.55 -17.99
C GLN A 96 2.09 -0.23 -17.20
N LEU A 97 2.09 -1.56 -17.33
CA LEU A 97 2.93 -2.46 -16.53
C LEU A 97 4.27 -2.84 -17.20
N ALA A 98 4.58 -2.26 -18.37
CA ALA A 98 5.83 -2.47 -19.10
C ALA A 98 6.23 -3.95 -19.27
N GLY A 99 5.24 -4.82 -19.53
CA GLY A 99 5.44 -6.25 -19.75
C GLY A 99 5.37 -7.13 -18.49
N LEU A 100 5.21 -6.54 -17.29
CA LEU A 100 4.81 -7.30 -16.11
C LEU A 100 3.33 -7.68 -16.16
N GLN A 101 3.01 -8.81 -15.57
CA GLN A 101 1.61 -9.26 -15.44
C GLN A 101 0.89 -8.56 -14.28
N PRO A 102 -0.45 -8.45 -14.32
CA PRO A 102 -1.23 -7.84 -13.22
C PRO A 102 -1.09 -8.53 -11.86
N ASP A 103 -0.74 -9.81 -11.83
CA ASP A 103 -0.50 -10.60 -10.60
C ASP A 103 0.94 -10.47 -10.08
N GLU A 104 1.85 -9.93 -10.89
CA GLU A 104 3.23 -9.59 -10.56
C GLU A 104 3.36 -8.20 -9.88
N VAL A 105 2.24 -7.49 -9.72
CA VAL A 105 2.16 -6.18 -9.06
C VAL A 105 1.01 -6.10 -8.06
N THR A 106 1.12 -5.17 -7.11
CA THR A 106 0.01 -4.74 -6.26
C THR A 106 -0.21 -3.26 -6.49
N VAL A 107 -1.40 -2.90 -6.97
CA VAL A 107 -1.83 -1.50 -7.09
C VAL A 107 -2.63 -1.13 -5.86
N GLN A 108 -2.30 -0.02 -5.22
CA GLN A 108 -2.95 0.43 -3.98
C GLN A 108 -3.39 1.88 -4.10
N ALA A 109 -4.63 2.14 -3.67
CA ALA A 109 -5.08 3.47 -3.35
C ALA A 109 -4.54 3.85 -1.96
N VAL A 110 -3.96 5.03 -1.85
CA VAL A 110 -3.44 5.59 -0.60
C VAL A 110 -4.28 6.81 -0.28
N LEU A 111 -5.01 6.78 0.83
CA LEU A 111 -5.95 7.82 1.23
C LEU A 111 -5.56 8.38 2.59
N GLY A 112 -5.65 9.67 2.79
CA GLY A 112 -5.29 10.29 4.06
C GLY A 112 -5.84 11.71 4.18
N ARG A 113 -5.64 12.30 5.36
CA ARG A 113 -5.88 13.74 5.52
C ARG A 113 -4.80 14.50 4.79
N VAL A 114 -5.14 15.67 4.26
CA VAL A 114 -4.15 16.54 3.62
C VAL A 114 -3.83 17.70 4.55
N ASP A 115 -2.56 18.06 4.66
CA ASP A 115 -2.14 19.31 5.28
C ASP A 115 -2.12 20.46 4.25
N THR A 116 -1.64 21.64 4.66
CA THR A 116 -1.54 22.80 3.76
C THR A 116 -0.49 22.66 2.66
N GLY A 117 0.37 21.64 2.72
CA GLY A 117 1.43 21.36 1.77
C GLY A 117 1.11 20.21 0.81
N ASP A 118 -0.16 19.81 0.71
CA ASP A 118 -0.61 18.67 -0.09
C ASP A 118 0.06 17.35 0.29
N VAL A 119 0.41 17.18 1.57
CA VAL A 119 1.00 15.94 2.10
C VAL A 119 -0.08 15.11 2.79
N LEU A 120 -0.10 13.81 2.48
CA LEU A 120 -0.97 12.85 3.17
C LEU A 120 -0.46 12.57 4.58
N LEU A 121 -1.31 12.85 5.56
CA LEU A 121 -1.15 12.51 6.97
C LEU A 121 -1.88 11.20 7.29
N ASP A 122 -1.22 10.34 8.05
CA ASP A 122 -1.70 9.02 8.49
C ASP A 122 -2.39 8.21 7.37
N PRO A 123 -1.68 7.96 6.25
CA PRO A 123 -2.29 7.35 5.08
C PRO A 123 -2.74 5.91 5.35
N THR A 124 -3.95 5.59 4.91
CA THR A 124 -4.48 4.23 4.84
C THR A 124 -4.38 3.73 3.41
N THR A 125 -3.93 2.49 3.23
CA THR A 125 -3.80 1.86 1.92
C THR A 125 -4.87 0.82 1.68
N VAL A 126 -5.44 0.81 0.47
CA VAL A 126 -6.45 -0.15 0.03
C VAL A 126 -6.02 -0.77 -1.28
N ASP A 127 -5.94 -2.09 -1.33
CA ASP A 127 -5.61 -2.83 -2.55
C ASP A 127 -6.69 -2.59 -3.63
N MET A 128 -6.23 -2.42 -4.87
CA MET A 128 -7.08 -2.26 -6.04
C MET A 128 -7.11 -3.57 -6.84
N ALA A 129 -8.31 -4.02 -7.17
CA ALA A 129 -8.49 -5.23 -7.97
C ALA A 129 -8.28 -4.91 -9.45
N HIS A 130 -7.62 -5.80 -10.18
CA HIS A 130 -7.54 -5.72 -11.64
C HIS A 130 -8.92 -5.99 -12.24
N THR A 131 -9.52 -5.01 -12.90
CA THR A 131 -10.88 -5.08 -13.44
C THR A 131 -10.94 -5.22 -14.96
N GLY A 132 -9.84 -5.00 -15.67
CA GLY A 132 -9.80 -5.14 -17.12
C GLY A 132 -8.52 -4.61 -17.75
N THR A 133 -8.49 -4.64 -19.08
CA THR A 133 -7.36 -4.20 -19.89
C THR A 133 -7.90 -3.32 -21.01
N ASP A 134 -7.21 -2.22 -21.28
CA ASP A 134 -7.48 -1.31 -22.39
C ASP A 134 -6.21 -1.16 -23.24
N GLY A 135 -6.15 -1.91 -24.35
CA GLY A 135 -4.95 -2.00 -25.18
C GLY A 135 -3.75 -2.58 -24.43
N VAL A 136 -2.74 -1.74 -24.19
CA VAL A 136 -1.52 -2.09 -23.43
C VAL A 136 -1.60 -1.70 -21.95
N SER A 137 -2.67 -1.02 -21.56
CA SER A 137 -2.89 -0.51 -20.21
C SER A 137 -3.81 -1.44 -19.42
N HIS A 138 -3.59 -1.51 -18.12
CA HIS A 138 -4.36 -2.31 -17.18
C HIS A 138 -5.21 -1.41 -16.29
N ILE A 139 -6.46 -1.79 -16.07
CA ILE A 139 -7.42 -1.04 -15.25
C ILE A 139 -7.51 -1.72 -13.89
N PHE A 140 -7.26 -0.94 -12.85
CA PHE A 140 -7.41 -1.36 -11.46
C PHE A 140 -8.46 -0.50 -10.79
N SER A 141 -9.33 -1.11 -9.97
CA SER A 141 -10.38 -0.37 -9.27
C SER A 141 -10.55 -0.84 -7.83
N THR A 142 -10.94 0.07 -6.96
CA THR A 142 -11.34 -0.23 -5.59
C THR A 142 -12.46 0.70 -5.15
N THR A 143 -13.28 0.24 -4.21
CA THR A 143 -14.31 1.07 -3.58
C THR A 143 -14.12 1.03 -2.08
N THR A 144 -13.90 2.19 -1.49
CA THR A 144 -13.64 2.34 -0.06
C THR A 144 -14.52 3.42 0.55
N PRO A 145 -15.04 3.24 1.77
CA PRO A 145 -15.69 4.32 2.49
C PRO A 145 -14.67 5.41 2.82
N LEU A 146 -15.07 6.67 2.71
CA LEU A 146 -14.25 7.79 3.16
C LEU A 146 -13.95 7.65 4.67
N PRO A 147 -12.68 7.50 5.07
CA PRO A 147 -12.34 7.13 6.44
C PRO A 147 -12.42 8.32 7.42
N LEU A 148 -12.35 9.55 6.90
CA LEU A 148 -12.13 10.77 7.67
C LEU A 148 -12.98 11.92 7.10
N ALA A 149 -13.42 12.82 7.99
CA ALA A 149 -14.04 14.08 7.60
C ALA A 149 -12.98 15.20 7.47
N GLY A 150 -13.27 16.23 6.69
CA GLY A 150 -12.36 17.32 6.35
C GLY A 150 -11.73 17.18 4.98
N SER A 151 -10.58 17.82 4.77
CA SER A 151 -9.82 17.68 3.52
C SER A 151 -9.17 16.29 3.47
N VAL A 152 -9.59 15.50 2.49
CA VAL A 152 -9.07 14.15 2.22
C VAL A 152 -8.42 14.17 0.85
N GLY A 153 -7.23 13.59 0.77
CA GLY A 153 -6.49 13.41 -0.46
C GLY A 153 -6.31 11.93 -0.73
N TYR A 154 -6.06 11.61 -1.98
CA TYR A 154 -5.69 10.26 -2.37
C TYR A 154 -4.55 10.27 -3.39
N THR A 155 -3.89 9.13 -3.54
CA THR A 155 -2.98 8.83 -4.64
C THR A 155 -3.02 7.34 -4.92
N VAL A 156 -2.45 6.91 -6.04
CA VAL A 156 -2.32 5.51 -6.38
C VAL A 156 -0.84 5.18 -6.46
N ARG A 157 -0.46 4.03 -5.91
CA ARG A 157 0.89 3.48 -6.01
C ARG A 157 0.89 2.07 -6.57
N VAL A 158 1.95 1.73 -7.30
CA VAL A 158 2.25 0.37 -7.76
C VAL A 158 3.45 -0.17 -7.00
N LEU A 159 3.34 -1.39 -6.49
CA LEU A 159 4.38 -2.12 -5.79
C LEU A 159 4.64 -3.48 -6.45
N PRO A 160 5.87 -4.03 -6.38
CA PRO A 160 6.16 -5.39 -6.78
C PRO A 160 5.36 -6.41 -5.95
N ARG A 161 4.90 -7.48 -6.61
CA ARG A 161 4.25 -8.62 -5.97
C ARG A 161 4.86 -9.92 -6.46
N HIS A 162 5.30 -10.74 -5.51
CA HIS A 162 5.70 -12.12 -5.79
C HIS A 162 5.52 -12.96 -4.52
N PRO A 163 5.05 -14.22 -4.60
CA PRO A 163 4.75 -15.06 -3.43
C PRO A 163 5.93 -15.33 -2.47
N MET A 164 7.16 -15.07 -2.93
CA MET A 164 8.39 -15.24 -2.16
C MET A 164 9.01 -13.93 -1.65
N LEU A 165 8.42 -12.77 -1.96
CA LEU A 165 8.81 -11.53 -1.29
C LEU A 165 8.24 -11.51 0.13
N ALA A 166 8.97 -10.92 1.06
CA ALA A 166 8.55 -10.68 2.43
C ALA A 166 7.46 -9.60 2.51
N ASP A 167 7.57 -8.57 1.66
CA ASP A 167 6.60 -7.49 1.49
C ASP A 167 6.81 -6.80 0.12
N GLY A 168 5.82 -6.05 -0.36
CA GLY A 168 5.90 -5.30 -1.62
C GLY A 168 7.01 -4.23 -1.61
N ASN A 169 7.44 -3.78 -0.42
CA ASN A 169 8.52 -2.79 -0.28
C ASN A 169 9.93 -3.41 -0.30
N GLU A 170 10.07 -4.74 -0.33
CA GLU A 170 11.38 -5.42 -0.23
C GLU A 170 12.38 -4.97 -1.31
N LEU A 171 11.89 -4.67 -2.52
CA LEU A 171 12.75 -4.27 -3.64
C LEU A 171 13.03 -2.77 -3.70
N GLY A 172 12.40 -1.95 -2.85
CA GLY A 172 12.51 -0.48 -2.89
C GLY A 172 11.97 0.14 -4.18
N LEU A 173 11.11 -0.58 -4.91
CA LEU A 173 10.52 -0.15 -6.16
C LEU A 173 9.08 0.33 -5.90
N VAL A 174 8.79 1.57 -6.27
CA VAL A 174 7.46 2.16 -6.14
C VAL A 174 7.23 3.14 -7.28
N THR A 175 6.06 3.06 -7.91
CA THR A 175 5.60 4.08 -8.87
C THR A 175 4.39 4.78 -8.25
N LEU A 176 4.42 6.12 -8.23
CA LEU A 176 3.32 6.96 -7.74
C LEU A 176 2.66 7.69 -8.92
N ALA A 177 1.36 7.94 -8.81
CA ALA A 177 0.66 8.77 -9.78
C ALA A 177 1.24 10.21 -9.73
N GLY A 178 1.53 10.79 -10.90
CA GLY A 178 2.01 12.18 -11.01
C GLY A 178 3.50 12.42 -10.75
N ALA A 179 4.37 11.40 -10.79
CA ALA A 179 5.79 11.54 -10.51
C ALA A 179 6.62 12.32 -11.56
N ASP A 180 6.07 12.65 -12.74
CA ASP A 180 6.81 13.29 -13.86
C ASP A 180 6.67 14.82 -13.97
N GLN A 181 6.43 15.53 -12.87
CA GLN A 181 6.62 16.98 -12.83
C GLN A 181 7.92 17.33 -12.11
N PRO A 182 8.93 17.92 -12.80
CA PRO A 182 10.22 18.21 -12.20
C PRO A 182 10.04 19.19 -11.04
N ALA A 183 10.43 18.73 -9.84
CA ALA A 183 10.45 19.52 -8.63
C ALA A 183 11.51 20.63 -8.75
N ALA A 184 11.08 21.86 -9.05
CA ALA A 184 11.86 23.06 -8.82
C ALA A 184 11.87 23.39 -7.31
N ASP A 185 12.41 22.52 -6.46
CA ASP A 185 13.20 22.91 -5.29
C ASP A 185 13.73 21.68 -4.53
N SER A 186 14.98 21.79 -4.11
CA SER A 186 15.82 20.70 -3.59
C SER A 186 15.60 20.44 -2.10
N ARG A 187 14.38 20.04 -1.72
CA ARG A 187 14.11 19.34 -0.45
C ARG A 187 13.12 18.20 -0.69
N CYS A 188 13.65 16.99 -0.62
CA CYS A 188 12.96 15.72 -0.80
C CYS A 188 11.74 15.62 0.14
N SER A 189 10.54 15.44 -0.42
CA SER A 189 9.36 14.91 0.27
C SER A 189 8.59 14.02 -0.70
N ALA A 190 8.66 12.72 -0.47
CA ALA A 190 7.94 11.70 -1.21
C ALA A 190 6.49 11.61 -0.69
N ALA A 191 5.65 12.55 -1.12
CA ALA A 191 4.18 12.47 -1.13
C ALA A 191 3.64 13.77 -1.72
N ARG A 192 3.66 13.91 -3.05
CA ARG A 192 2.85 14.93 -3.71
C ARG A 192 1.51 14.30 -4.08
N THR A 193 0.45 14.81 -3.47
CA THR A 193 -0.95 14.37 -3.64
C THR A 193 -1.47 14.76 -5.01
N CYS A 194 -2.34 13.93 -5.61
CA CYS A 194 -3.20 14.34 -6.71
C CYS A 194 -4.66 14.17 -6.28
N VAL A 195 -5.39 15.29 -6.31
CA VAL A 195 -6.82 15.47 -5.98
C VAL A 195 -7.17 15.48 -4.47
N ALA A 196 -7.52 16.68 -4.00
CA ALA A 196 -8.10 16.92 -2.67
C ALA A 196 -9.61 17.11 -2.77
N LEU A 197 -10.36 16.54 -1.84
CA LEU A 197 -11.81 16.64 -1.74
C LEU A 197 -12.23 16.95 -0.31
N VAL A 198 -13.27 17.78 -0.16
CA VAL A 198 -13.80 18.19 1.15
C VAL A 198 -14.94 17.26 1.57
N VAL A 199 -14.77 16.61 2.72
CA VAL A 199 -15.72 15.66 3.29
C VAL A 199 -16.42 16.26 4.51
N CYS A 200 -17.76 16.30 4.49
CA CYS A 200 -18.59 16.78 5.58
C CYS A 200 -18.86 15.68 6.63
N GLN A 201 -19.03 16.06 7.90
CA GLN A 201 -19.45 15.13 8.95
C GLN A 201 -20.91 14.73 8.77
N ASN A 202 -21.27 13.50 9.15
CA ASN A 202 -22.68 13.10 9.24
C ASN A 202 -23.37 13.91 10.34
N GLY A 203 -24.09 14.95 9.93
CA GLY A 203 -24.85 15.82 10.82
C GLY A 203 -26.01 15.06 11.46
N GLY A 204 -25.77 14.48 12.63
CA GLY A 204 -26.81 14.12 13.59
C GLY A 204 -27.03 15.26 14.58
N SER A 205 -27.83 16.26 14.22
CA SER A 205 -28.43 17.15 15.22
C SER A 205 -29.85 17.52 14.81
N GLU A 206 -30.79 16.99 15.58
CA GLU A 206 -32.20 17.38 15.66
C GLU A 206 -32.37 18.90 15.56
N ALA A 207 -33.14 19.35 14.57
CA ALA A 207 -33.82 20.63 14.65
C ALA A 207 -34.95 20.50 15.70
N ARG A 208 -34.66 20.88 16.95
CA ARG A 208 -35.68 21.21 17.96
C ARG A 208 -35.74 22.73 18.15
N ARG A 209 -36.92 23.25 17.79
CA ARG A 209 -37.57 24.53 18.13
C ARG A 209 -36.98 25.82 17.56
#